data_AF-A0A3D1ZJU3-F1
#
_entry.id   AF-A0A3D1ZJU3-F1
#
_cell.length_a   1.000
_cell.length_b   1.000
_cell.length_c   1.000
_cell.angle_alpha   90.00
_cell.angle_beta   90.00
_cell.angle_gamma   90.00
#
_symmetry.space_group_name_H-M   'P 1'
#
loop_
_entity.id
_entity.type
_entity.pdbx_description
1 polymer ?
#
loop_
_entity_poly.entity_id
_entity_poly.type
_entity_poly.pdbx_seq_one_letter_code
_entity_poly.pdbx_strand_id
1 'polypeptide(L)'
;MRAVSDAHAQGPGEFKRTPSLLSTRSFHTATTLADARVLVAGGTGGTFVHRSAEIYDPATGDFTDTGEMAQFRFGHTATLMNDGRVLVTGGLKHQDRFIAEAKIYDPSTGEFAMTAPPSSARAYHTSTLLQNGKVLIVEGLSNHFEILSSAELFDPATATLSATRFRWPFLVQGCGGLGMSRQAC
;
A
#
# COMPACT_ATOMS: atom_id res chain seq x y z
N MET A 1 44.31 21.79 -18.66
CA MET A 1 43.17 22.66 -18.33
C MET A 1 41.93 21.77 -18.35
N ARG A 2 41.22 21.64 -17.23
CA ARG A 2 40.14 20.67 -17.01
C ARG A 2 38.94 20.97 -17.94
N ALA A 3 38.54 20.00 -18.74
CA ALA A 3 37.18 19.97 -19.28
C ALA A 3 36.26 19.57 -18.11
N VAL A 4 35.45 20.52 -17.65
CA VAL A 4 34.32 20.23 -16.77
C VAL A 4 33.21 19.80 -17.72
N SER A 5 32.94 18.49 -17.76
CA SER A 5 31.87 17.92 -18.57
C SER A 5 30.51 18.40 -18.06
N ASP A 6 29.69 18.81 -19.01
CA ASP A 6 28.44 19.53 -18.83
C ASP A 6 27.49 18.89 -17.82
N ALA A 7 26.96 19.75 -16.95
CA ALA A 7 25.85 19.45 -16.08
C ALA A 7 24.62 19.05 -16.91
N HIS A 8 23.95 17.98 -16.48
CA HIS A 8 22.73 17.44 -17.06
C HIS A 8 21.58 18.47 -17.07
N ALA A 9 21.55 19.34 -18.08
CA ALA A 9 20.38 20.13 -18.42
C ALA A 9 19.47 19.27 -19.31
N GLN A 10 18.48 18.61 -18.69
CA GLN A 10 17.48 17.77 -19.37
C GLN A 10 16.43 18.66 -20.06
N GLY A 11 16.20 18.46 -21.36
CA GLY A 11 15.12 19.10 -22.11
C GLY A 11 13.72 18.59 -21.69
N PRO A 12 12.63 19.20 -22.19
CA PRO A 12 11.27 18.86 -21.75
C PRO A 12 10.83 17.47 -22.23
N GLY A 13 10.56 16.57 -21.27
CA GLY A 13 9.57 15.48 -21.41
C GLY A 13 9.91 14.31 -22.36
N GLU A 14 11.18 13.98 -22.61
CA GLU A 14 11.53 12.83 -23.44
C GLU A 14 11.42 11.50 -22.66
N PHE A 15 10.70 10.52 -23.21
CA PHE A 15 10.69 9.15 -22.68
C PHE A 15 11.97 8.42 -23.10
N LYS A 16 12.80 8.06 -22.12
CA LYS A 16 13.97 7.20 -22.34
C LYS A 16 13.68 5.78 -21.88
N ARG A 17 13.96 4.81 -22.75
CA ARG A 17 13.92 3.40 -22.39
C ARG A 17 15.06 3.06 -21.43
N THR A 18 14.72 2.42 -20.31
CA THR A 18 15.66 1.78 -19.37
C THR A 18 15.72 0.27 -19.66
N PRO A 19 16.61 -0.49 -19.02
CA PRO A 19 16.47 -1.94 -18.90
C PRO A 19 15.07 -2.38 -18.49
N SER A 20 14.72 -3.61 -18.86
CA SER A 20 13.44 -4.24 -18.54
C SER A 20 13.50 -4.91 -17.16
N LEU A 21 12.33 -5.05 -16.51
CA LEU A 21 12.17 -5.94 -15.35
C LEU A 21 12.67 -7.36 -15.67
N LEU A 22 13.21 -8.03 -14.65
CA LEU A 22 13.64 -9.42 -14.72
C LEU A 22 12.44 -10.35 -14.92
N SER A 23 11.30 -10.00 -14.34
CA SER A 23 10.02 -10.69 -14.50
C SER A 23 8.92 -9.77 -15.01
N THR A 24 8.25 -10.17 -16.09
CA THR A 24 7.09 -9.43 -16.60
C THR A 24 5.93 -9.46 -15.61
N ARG A 25 5.31 -8.30 -15.38
CA ARG A 25 4.26 -8.13 -14.37
C ARG A 25 3.33 -6.95 -14.71
N SER A 26 2.03 -7.13 -14.54
CA SER A 26 1.01 -6.07 -14.47
C SER A 26 0.34 -6.07 -13.09
N PHE A 27 -0.39 -5.01 -12.73
CA PHE A 27 -1.02 -4.85 -11.39
C PHE A 27 -0.03 -5.00 -10.21
N HIS A 28 1.25 -4.73 -10.45
CA HIS A 28 2.30 -4.58 -9.45
C HIS A 28 2.24 -3.17 -8.86
N THR A 29 2.95 -2.95 -7.76
CA THR A 29 3.20 -1.61 -7.23
C THR A 29 4.65 -1.21 -7.50
N ALA A 30 4.88 0.08 -7.74
CA ALA A 30 6.22 0.67 -7.79
C ALA A 30 6.31 1.78 -6.74
N THR A 31 7.18 1.61 -5.75
CA THR A 31 7.33 2.53 -4.62
C THR A 31 8.75 3.06 -4.56
N THR A 32 8.91 4.37 -4.68
CA THR A 32 10.20 5.03 -4.46
C THR A 32 10.60 4.89 -2.99
N LEU A 33 11.82 4.44 -2.74
CA LEU A 33 12.42 4.28 -1.42
C LEU A 33 13.14 5.55 -0.99
N ALA A 34 13.49 5.65 0.29
CA ALA A 34 14.19 6.81 0.85
C ALA A 34 15.57 7.08 0.21
N ASP A 35 16.20 6.04 -0.34
CA ASP A 35 17.49 6.11 -1.05
C ASP A 35 17.34 6.32 -2.56
N ALA A 36 16.14 6.73 -3.01
CA ALA A 36 15.76 6.95 -4.42
C ALA A 36 15.68 5.71 -5.31
N ARG A 37 15.99 4.51 -4.81
CA ARG A 37 15.70 3.26 -5.53
C ARG A 37 14.19 3.03 -5.60
N VAL A 38 13.73 2.16 -6.49
CA VAL A 38 12.30 1.83 -6.63
C VAL A 38 12.07 0.35 -6.35
N LEU A 39 11.21 0.07 -5.36
CA LEU A 39 10.70 -1.26 -5.10
C LEU A 39 9.54 -1.56 -6.04
N VAL A 40 9.69 -2.58 -6.87
CA VAL A 40 8.64 -3.13 -7.73
C VAL A 40 8.18 -4.46 -7.15
N ALA A 41 6.96 -4.54 -6.63
CA ALA A 41 6.48 -5.70 -5.88
C ALA A 41 5.26 -6.38 -6.52
N GLY A 42 5.28 -7.71 -6.57
CA GLY A 42 4.15 -8.54 -6.96
C GLY A 42 3.65 -8.31 -8.38
N GLY A 43 2.35 -8.43 -8.59
CA GLY A 43 1.71 -8.37 -9.91
C GLY A 43 1.56 -9.74 -10.58
N THR A 44 1.07 -9.74 -11.82
CA THR A 44 0.82 -10.96 -12.62
C THR A 44 1.52 -10.88 -13.98
N GLY A 45 2.19 -11.97 -14.37
CA GLY A 45 2.79 -12.15 -15.70
C GLY A 45 1.84 -12.81 -16.70
N GLY A 46 0.54 -12.76 -16.46
CA GLY A 46 -0.49 -13.46 -17.23
C GLY A 46 -1.07 -14.62 -16.43
N THR A 47 -0.49 -15.81 -16.56
CA THR A 47 -0.98 -17.04 -15.89
C THR A 47 -0.42 -17.25 -14.48
N PHE A 48 0.58 -16.48 -14.07
CA PHE A 48 1.24 -16.59 -12.76
C PHE A 48 1.20 -15.27 -12.01
N VAL A 49 0.99 -15.36 -10.70
CA VAL A 49 1.05 -14.22 -9.78
C VAL A 49 2.38 -14.25 -9.05
N HIS A 50 3.04 -13.11 -8.97
CA HIS A 50 4.36 -12.97 -8.35
C HIS A 50 4.25 -12.79 -6.84
N ARG A 51 5.13 -13.51 -6.14
CA ARG A 51 5.51 -13.18 -4.74
C ARG A 51 6.85 -12.44 -4.67
N SER A 52 7.58 -12.37 -5.79
CA SER A 52 8.87 -11.71 -5.91
C SER A 52 8.73 -10.19 -5.96
N ALA A 53 9.80 -9.53 -5.59
CA ALA A 53 9.99 -8.10 -5.77
C ALA A 53 11.37 -7.84 -6.38
N GLU A 54 11.49 -6.72 -7.09
CA GLU A 54 12.70 -6.25 -7.74
C GLU A 54 13.00 -4.82 -7.28
N ILE A 55 14.28 -4.47 -7.17
CA ILE A 55 14.75 -3.11 -6.94
C ILE A 55 15.33 -2.56 -8.22
N TYR A 56 14.79 -1.42 -8.68
CA TYR A 56 15.44 -0.59 -9.68
C TYR A 56 16.41 0.39 -9.02
N ASP A 57 17.67 0.37 -9.44
CA ASP A 57 18.67 1.34 -9.03
C ASP A 57 18.85 2.40 -10.15
N PRO A 58 18.46 3.67 -9.93
CA PRO A 58 18.65 4.73 -10.93
C PRO A 58 20.11 5.04 -11.25
N ALA A 59 21.05 4.72 -10.36
CA ALA A 59 22.46 5.00 -10.54
C ALA A 59 23.10 4.07 -11.58
N THR A 60 22.67 2.81 -11.61
CA THR A 60 23.15 1.82 -12.60
C THR A 60 22.17 1.65 -13.77
N GLY A 61 20.89 1.93 -13.53
CA GLY A 61 19.81 1.66 -14.46
C GLY A 61 19.33 0.20 -14.43
N ASP A 62 19.78 -0.60 -13.47
CA ASP A 62 19.52 -2.05 -13.45
C ASP A 62 18.42 -2.44 -12.46
N PHE A 63 17.81 -3.59 -12.74
CA PHE A 63 16.90 -4.29 -11.84
C PHE A 63 17.62 -5.44 -11.13
N THR A 64 17.38 -5.59 -9.83
CA THR A 64 17.93 -6.68 -9.02
C THR A 64 16.82 -7.33 -8.19
N ASP A 65 16.85 -8.64 -8.05
CA ASP A 65 15.91 -9.34 -7.17
C ASP A 65 16.13 -8.96 -5.71
N THR A 66 15.05 -8.89 -4.93
CA THR A 66 15.08 -8.75 -3.47
C THR A 66 14.19 -9.81 -2.81
N GLY A 67 13.90 -9.70 -1.52
CA GLY A 67 13.11 -10.67 -0.77
C GLY A 67 11.71 -10.92 -1.36
N GLU A 68 11.05 -11.98 -0.87
CA GLU A 68 9.73 -12.40 -1.34
C GLU A 68 8.63 -12.19 -0.28
N MET A 69 7.41 -11.83 -0.70
CA MET A 69 6.28 -11.52 0.19
C MET A 69 5.61 -12.73 0.84
N ALA A 70 6.23 -13.91 0.81
CA ALA A 70 5.69 -15.24 1.18
C ALA A 70 4.45 -15.72 0.40
N GLN A 71 3.58 -14.81 -0.02
CA GLN A 71 2.36 -15.05 -0.76
C GLN A 71 2.35 -14.20 -2.02
N PHE A 72 1.96 -14.82 -3.13
CA PHE A 72 1.79 -14.14 -4.41
C PHE A 72 0.63 -13.18 -4.35
N ARG A 73 0.81 -11.96 -4.88
CA ARG A 73 -0.22 -10.92 -4.83
C ARG A 73 -0.17 -9.97 -6.03
N PHE A 74 -1.32 -9.57 -6.53
CA PHE A 74 -1.51 -8.46 -7.47
C PHE A 74 -2.68 -7.57 -7.04
N GLY A 75 -2.77 -6.34 -7.55
CA GLY A 75 -3.83 -5.39 -7.18
C GLY A 75 -3.80 -4.99 -5.69
N HIS A 76 -2.63 -5.11 -5.07
CA HIS A 76 -2.35 -4.68 -3.70
C HIS A 76 -1.87 -3.24 -3.69
N THR A 77 -1.67 -2.68 -2.49
CA THR A 77 -1.03 -1.37 -2.32
C THR A 77 0.33 -1.51 -1.63
N ALA A 78 1.23 -0.56 -1.89
CA ALA A 78 2.54 -0.45 -1.26
C ALA A 78 2.81 1.02 -0.89
N THR A 79 3.01 1.30 0.40
CA THR A 79 3.18 2.66 0.93
C THR A 79 4.52 2.79 1.64
N LEU A 80 5.38 3.70 1.17
CA LEU A 80 6.57 4.11 1.92
C LEU A 80 6.14 4.79 3.22
N MET A 81 6.70 4.37 4.36
CA MET A 81 6.44 4.94 5.67
C MET A 81 7.57 5.88 6.10
N ASN A 82 7.31 6.69 7.14
CA ASN A 82 8.27 7.68 7.65
C ASN A 82 9.58 7.05 8.17
N ASP A 83 9.57 5.78 8.54
CA ASP A 83 10.75 5.04 8.99
C ASP A 83 11.57 4.43 7.83
N GLY A 84 11.19 4.71 6.58
CA GLY A 84 11.85 4.23 5.38
C GLY A 84 11.44 2.83 4.94
N ARG A 85 10.61 2.12 5.71
CA ARG A 85 10.08 0.79 5.35
C ARG A 85 8.83 0.93 4.48
N VAL A 86 8.46 -0.15 3.77
CA VAL A 86 7.28 -0.15 2.88
C VAL A 86 6.20 -1.08 3.41
N LEU A 87 5.01 -0.56 3.68
CA LEU A 87 3.82 -1.36 4.01
C LEU A 87 3.15 -1.85 2.73
N VAL A 88 3.08 -3.17 2.56
CA VAL A 88 2.37 -3.84 1.47
C VAL A 88 1.09 -4.48 2.01
N THR A 89 -0.08 -4.14 1.47
CA THR A 89 -1.37 -4.58 2.03
C THR A 89 -2.29 -5.19 0.99
N GLY A 90 -2.94 -6.30 1.37
CA GLY A 90 -4.03 -6.91 0.62
C GLY A 90 -3.63 -7.44 -0.76
N GLY A 91 -4.58 -7.35 -1.69
CA GLY A 91 -4.47 -7.83 -3.06
C GLY A 91 -5.14 -9.20 -3.27
N LEU A 92 -4.85 -9.78 -4.43
CA LEU A 92 -5.40 -11.04 -4.92
C LEU A 92 -4.28 -12.06 -5.15
N LYS A 93 -4.53 -13.29 -4.72
CA LYS A 93 -3.82 -14.50 -5.12
C LYS A 93 -4.35 -14.98 -6.48
N HIS A 94 -3.66 -15.94 -7.10
CA HIS A 94 -4.16 -16.77 -8.20
C HIS A 94 -5.62 -17.23 -7.96
N GLN A 95 -6.42 -17.30 -9.03
CA GLN A 95 -7.88 -17.53 -8.99
C GLN A 95 -8.66 -16.45 -8.22
N ASP A 96 -8.21 -15.20 -8.27
CA ASP A 96 -8.90 -14.04 -7.68
C ASP A 96 -9.26 -14.20 -6.20
N ARG A 97 -8.39 -14.90 -5.45
CA ARG A 97 -8.57 -15.11 -4.02
C ARG A 97 -8.02 -13.92 -3.24
N PHE A 98 -8.90 -13.20 -2.56
CA PHE A 98 -8.53 -12.04 -1.76
C PHE A 98 -7.64 -12.41 -0.57
N ILE A 99 -6.72 -11.51 -0.24
CA ILE A 99 -5.73 -11.70 0.82
C ILE A 99 -6.02 -10.76 1.99
N ALA A 100 -6.16 -11.32 3.20
CA ALA A 100 -6.18 -10.58 4.46
C ALA A 100 -4.80 -10.61 5.13
N GLU A 101 -3.79 -10.06 4.46
CA GLU A 101 -2.42 -10.01 4.97
C GLU A 101 -1.81 -8.65 4.65
N ALA A 102 -0.98 -8.16 5.57
CA ALA A 102 -0.07 -7.07 5.31
C ALA A 102 1.38 -7.46 5.69
N LYS A 103 2.33 -6.82 5.01
CA LYS A 103 3.76 -7.09 5.09
C LYS A 103 4.51 -5.78 5.17
N ILE A 104 5.64 -5.77 5.88
CA ILE A 104 6.60 -4.66 5.85
C ILE A 104 7.84 -5.12 5.12
N TYR A 105 8.23 -4.41 4.06
CA TYR A 105 9.53 -4.55 3.44
C TYR A 105 10.53 -3.63 4.13
N ASP A 106 11.67 -4.18 4.52
CA ASP A 106 12.80 -3.42 5.07
C ASP A 106 13.90 -3.28 4.00
N PRO A 107 14.13 -2.08 3.43
CA PRO A 107 15.16 -1.87 2.42
C PRO A 107 16.60 -2.12 2.90
N SER A 108 16.84 -2.10 4.20
CA SER A 108 18.18 -2.30 4.78
C SER A 108 18.60 -3.77 4.79
N THR A 109 17.64 -4.68 4.91
CA THR A 109 17.85 -6.13 4.86
C THR A 109 17.41 -6.75 3.54
N GLY A 110 16.51 -6.08 2.82
CA GLY A 110 15.88 -6.61 1.63
C GLY A 110 14.82 -7.68 1.92
N GLU A 111 14.28 -7.73 3.14
CA GLU A 111 13.36 -8.78 3.58
C GLU A 111 11.94 -8.27 3.86
N PHE A 112 10.97 -9.19 3.81
CA PHE A 112 9.55 -8.93 4.15
C PHE A 112 9.17 -9.57 5.48
N ALA A 113 8.72 -8.75 6.44
CA ALA A 113 8.18 -9.19 7.72
C ALA A 113 6.64 -9.19 7.74
N MET A 114 6.04 -10.09 8.53
CA MET A 114 4.59 -10.10 8.79
C MET A 114 4.17 -8.96 9.74
N THR A 115 2.96 -8.45 9.56
CA THR A 115 2.28 -7.59 10.53
C THR A 115 1.01 -8.28 11.05
N ALA A 116 0.27 -7.60 11.94
CA ALA A 116 -1.11 -7.96 12.17
C ALA A 116 -1.91 -7.92 10.84
N PRO A 117 -2.83 -8.86 10.61
CA PRO A 117 -3.64 -8.87 9.40
C PRO A 117 -4.71 -7.75 9.43
N PRO A 118 -5.14 -7.25 8.25
CA PRO A 118 -6.31 -6.39 8.16
C PRO A 118 -7.57 -7.14 8.59
N SER A 119 -8.58 -6.39 9.05
CA SER A 119 -9.85 -6.96 9.53
C SER A 119 -10.67 -7.65 8.43
N SER A 120 -10.48 -7.22 7.18
CA SER A 120 -11.11 -7.81 6.00
C SER A 120 -10.11 -7.95 4.86
N ALA A 121 -10.21 -9.03 4.10
CA ALA A 121 -9.48 -9.19 2.86
C ALA A 121 -9.95 -8.14 1.84
N ARG A 122 -9.01 -7.47 1.17
CA ARG A 122 -9.33 -6.42 0.19
C ARG A 122 -8.31 -6.31 -0.93
N ALA A 123 -8.77 -5.93 -2.12
CA ALA A 123 -7.93 -5.63 -3.28
C ALA A 123 -8.40 -4.35 -3.96
N TYR A 124 -7.54 -3.75 -4.81
CA TYR A 124 -7.83 -2.52 -5.55
C TYR A 124 -8.25 -1.33 -4.64
N HIS A 125 -7.81 -1.35 -3.39
CA HIS A 125 -8.01 -0.27 -2.42
C HIS A 125 -6.94 0.81 -2.61
N THR A 126 -7.10 1.91 -1.90
CA THR A 126 -6.06 2.94 -1.79
C THR A 126 -5.45 2.95 -0.40
N SER A 127 -4.18 3.33 -0.31
CA SER A 127 -3.45 3.49 0.95
C SER A 127 -2.71 4.83 0.93
N THR A 128 -2.82 5.59 2.00
CA THR A 128 -2.23 6.93 2.10
C THR A 128 -1.47 7.06 3.41
N LEU A 129 -0.19 7.43 3.33
CA LEU A 129 0.58 7.83 4.50
C LEU A 129 0.06 9.16 5.04
N LEU A 130 -0.29 9.19 6.31
CA LEU A 130 -0.71 10.40 7.01
C LEU A 130 0.50 11.12 7.62
N GLN A 131 0.37 12.43 7.84
CA GLN A 131 1.44 13.24 8.46
C GLN A 131 1.86 12.75 9.85
N ASN A 132 0.96 12.07 10.58
CA ASN A 132 1.26 11.47 11.88
C ASN A 132 1.99 10.11 11.79
N GLY A 133 2.38 9.69 10.59
CA GLY A 133 3.12 8.44 10.32
C GLY A 133 2.26 7.19 10.22
N LYS A 134 0.94 7.26 10.47
CA LYS A 134 0.03 6.12 10.28
C LYS A 134 -0.35 6.00 8.80
N VAL A 135 -0.76 4.80 8.37
CA VAL A 135 -1.22 4.56 7.01
C VAL A 135 -2.73 4.32 7.02
N LEU A 136 -3.47 5.19 6.33
CA LEU A 136 -4.91 5.07 6.13
C LEU A 136 -5.16 4.18 4.91
N ILE A 137 -5.95 3.13 5.08
CA ILE A 137 -6.35 2.18 4.05
C ILE A 137 -7.86 2.31 3.85
N VAL A 138 -8.28 2.62 2.62
CA VAL A 138 -9.66 3.01 2.33
C VAL A 138 -10.25 2.13 1.25
N GLU A 139 -11.46 1.63 1.52
CA GLU A 139 -12.32 0.91 0.57
C GLU A 139 -11.63 -0.30 -0.09
N GLY A 140 -11.91 -0.55 -1.37
CA GLY A 140 -11.50 -1.72 -2.12
C GLY A 140 -12.61 -2.75 -2.28
N LEU A 141 -12.30 -3.79 -3.06
CA LEU A 141 -13.17 -4.92 -3.31
C LEU A 141 -12.93 -5.99 -2.24
N SER A 142 -14.00 -6.52 -1.65
CA SER A 142 -13.96 -7.57 -0.63
C SER A 142 -13.92 -8.96 -1.25
N ASN A 143 -13.67 -9.98 -0.42
CA ASN A 143 -13.77 -11.39 -0.81
C ASN A 143 -15.17 -11.86 -1.21
N HIS A 144 -16.20 -11.04 -1.02
CA HIS A 144 -17.57 -11.28 -1.48
C HIS A 144 -17.90 -10.44 -2.72
N PHE A 145 -16.90 -9.82 -3.36
CA PHE A 145 -17.06 -8.91 -4.50
C PHE A 145 -17.91 -7.68 -4.18
N GLU A 146 -17.93 -7.27 -2.92
CA GLU A 146 -18.59 -6.06 -2.46
C GLU A 146 -17.59 -4.91 -2.39
N ILE A 147 -18.03 -3.70 -2.75
CA ILE A 147 -17.25 -2.49 -2.49
C ILE A 147 -17.34 -2.20 -0.99
N LEU A 148 -16.20 -2.25 -0.32
CA LEU A 148 -16.12 -1.93 1.10
C LEU A 148 -16.28 -0.43 1.29
N SER A 149 -17.13 0.00 2.23
CA SER A 149 -17.16 1.39 2.75
C SER A 149 -16.27 1.57 3.98
N SER A 150 -15.52 0.52 4.35
CA SER A 150 -14.67 0.51 5.54
C SER A 150 -13.30 1.13 5.29
N ALA A 151 -12.77 1.79 6.32
CA ALA A 151 -11.39 2.23 6.39
C ALA A 151 -10.68 1.59 7.60
N GLU A 152 -9.38 1.36 7.46
CA GLU A 152 -8.50 0.83 8.49
C GLU A 152 -7.26 1.73 8.61
N LEU A 153 -6.74 1.84 9.82
CA LEU A 153 -5.55 2.62 10.13
C LEU A 153 -4.46 1.67 10.61
N PHE A 154 -3.34 1.65 9.90
CA PHE A 154 -2.14 0.93 10.30
C PHE A 154 -1.22 1.82 11.13
N ASP A 155 -0.75 1.30 12.26
CA ASP A 155 0.25 1.93 13.11
C ASP A 155 1.60 1.23 12.96
N PRO A 156 2.63 1.90 12.40
CA PRO A 156 3.95 1.30 12.21
C PRO A 156 4.72 1.04 13.51
N ALA A 157 4.41 1.76 14.59
CA ALA A 157 5.10 1.61 15.87
C ALA A 157 4.77 0.27 16.54
N THR A 158 3.54 -0.22 16.33
CA THR A 158 3.03 -1.47 16.88
C THR A 158 2.84 -2.56 15.83
N ALA A 159 2.97 -2.22 14.55
CA ALA A 159 2.66 -3.09 13.41
C ALA A 159 1.22 -3.66 13.45
N THR A 160 0.26 -2.85 13.89
CA THR A 160 -1.15 -3.25 14.05
C THR A 160 -2.09 -2.45 13.16
N LEU A 161 -3.16 -3.09 12.67
CA LEU A 161 -4.30 -2.41 12.05
C LEU A 161 -5.46 -2.25 13.03
N SER A 162 -6.15 -1.10 12.96
CA SER A 162 -7.41 -0.87 13.66
C SER A 162 -8.44 -0.28 12.71
N ALA A 163 -9.67 -0.80 12.76
CA ALA A 163 -10.78 -0.18 12.04
C ALA A 163 -10.99 1.25 12.53
N THR A 164 -11.07 2.21 11.60
CA THR A 164 -11.53 3.56 11.91
C THR A 164 -13.04 3.52 12.05
N ARG A 165 -13.52 3.11 13.22
CA ARG A 165 -14.91 3.37 13.59
C ARG A 165 -14.99 4.86 13.88
N PHE A 166 -15.82 5.58 13.11
CA PHE A 166 -16.15 6.96 13.42
C PHE A 166 -16.95 6.97 14.72
N ARG A 167 -16.25 7.06 15.85
CA ARG A 167 -16.85 7.28 17.15
C ARG A 167 -16.71 8.76 17.42
N TRP A 168 -17.75 9.50 17.04
CA TRP A 168 -17.89 10.90 17.43
C TRP A 168 -17.63 11.03 18.93
N PRO A 169 -16.61 11.79 19.38
CA PRO A 169 -16.49 12.13 20.79
C PRO A 169 -17.38 13.35 21.04
N PHE A 170 -18.38 13.22 21.91
CA PHE A 170 -19.35 14.25 22.33
C PHE A 170 -20.36 14.66 21.24
N LEU A 171 -21.65 14.36 21.38
CA LEU A 171 -22.54 14.98 22.37
C LEU A 171 -23.17 14.00 23.37
N VAL A 172 -23.06 14.44 24.62
CA VAL A 172 -23.66 13.95 25.85
C VAL A 172 -25.16 14.23 25.85
N GLN A 173 -25.91 13.21 26.29
CA GLN A 173 -27.13 13.21 27.11
C GLN A 173 -28.09 14.42 27.08
N GLY A 174 -29.37 14.09 26.88
CA GLY A 174 -30.42 14.62 27.74
C GLY A 174 -31.41 15.57 27.08
N CYS A 175 -32.53 15.02 26.62
CA CYS A 175 -33.85 15.60 26.87
C CYS A 175 -34.79 14.47 27.26
N GLY A 176 -34.75 14.13 28.54
CA GLY A 176 -35.88 13.49 29.20
C GLY A 176 -36.96 14.54 29.48
N GLY A 177 -38.16 14.25 28.99
CA GLY A 177 -39.46 14.52 29.60
C GLY A 177 -39.76 15.89 30.26
N LEU A 178 -40.67 16.63 29.63
CA LEU A 178 -41.78 17.43 30.17
C LEU A 178 -42.70 17.60 28.94
N GLY A 179 -43.96 17.17 28.83
CA GLY A 179 -45.05 16.98 29.77
C GLY A 179 -46.29 17.60 29.09
N MET A 180 -47.44 16.89 29.11
CA MET A 180 -48.80 17.34 28.73
C MET A 180 -49.07 17.48 27.22
N SER A 181 -50.25 17.20 26.63
CA SER A 181 -51.45 16.45 27.01
C SER A 181 -52.41 16.47 25.79
N ARG A 182 -53.12 15.36 25.57
CA ARG A 182 -54.48 15.23 24.97
C ARG A 182 -54.75 15.58 23.48
N GLN A 183 -55.30 14.53 22.85
CA GLN A 183 -56.52 14.47 22.01
C GLN A 183 -56.50 15.02 20.58
N ALA A 184 -56.74 14.08 19.65
CA ALA A 184 -57.65 14.10 18.50
C ALA A 184 -58.01 15.45 17.86
N CYS A 185 -57.70 15.56 16.56
CA CYS A 185 -58.71 15.66 15.51
C CYS A 185 -58.17 15.01 14.23
#